data_AF-A0A2N9LMG4-F1
#
_entry.id   AF-A0A2N9LMG4-F1
#
_cell.length_a   1.000
_cell.length_b   1.000
_cell.length_c   1.000
_cell.angle_alpha   90.00
_cell.angle_beta   90.00
_cell.angle_gamma   90.00
#
_symmetry.space_group_name_H-M   'P 1'
#
loop_
_entity.id
_entity.type
_entity.pdbx_description
1 polymer ?
#
loop_
_entity_poly.entity_id
_entity_poly.type
_entity_poly.pdbx_seq_one_letter_code
_entity_poly.pdbx_strand_id
1 'polypeptide(L)'
;MRNPQPVHAGLMMAVAAVGVVMNGAIALLLHRSGRDVNIRSALLHEIGDTVSTAAVIAGGWAIMATGRYWIDPALSFCIGALILWSGFGIVRETLNILLEGTPQGIKLERVVATICAVDGVNDVHDLHVWSIGSETAALSCHISIADIPPSVSERILREVKERLHEEFHIDHTTIQFENVVCEVAHGCVIPVGGEEGHSH
;
A
#
# COMPACT_ATOMS: atom_id res chain seq x y z
N MET A 1 44.86 30.48 7.12
CA MET A 1 44.39 30.70 5.73
C MET A 1 43.93 29.35 5.19
N ARG A 2 42.62 29.13 5.06
CA ARG A 2 42.07 27.91 4.45
C ARG A 2 42.24 28.03 2.94
N ASN A 3 43.23 27.33 2.37
CA ASN A 3 43.36 27.15 0.93
C ASN A 3 42.16 26.30 0.46
N PRO A 4 41.21 26.83 -0.33
CA PRO A 4 40.21 25.98 -0.96
C PRO A 4 40.94 25.06 -1.94
N GLN A 5 40.93 23.75 -1.69
CA GLN A 5 41.42 22.76 -2.63
C GLN A 5 40.58 22.88 -3.91
N PRO A 6 41.20 23.03 -5.10
CA PRO A 6 40.46 23.15 -6.33
C PRO A 6 39.74 21.83 -6.58
N VAL A 7 38.40 21.86 -6.44
CA VAL A 7 37.53 20.75 -6.82
C VAL A 7 37.94 20.36 -8.24
N HIS A 8 38.38 19.12 -8.45
CA HIS A 8 38.78 18.64 -9.78
C HIS A 8 37.53 18.54 -10.65
N ALA A 9 37.18 19.68 -11.27
CA ALA A 9 35.96 19.87 -12.04
C ALA A 9 35.79 18.79 -13.12
N GLY A 10 36.89 18.32 -13.72
CA GLY A 10 36.87 17.21 -14.69
C GLY A 10 36.40 15.87 -14.09
N LEU A 11 36.87 15.52 -12.89
CA LEU A 11 36.47 14.29 -12.20
C LEU A 11 34.99 14.36 -11.77
N MET A 12 34.57 15.52 -11.25
CA MET A 12 33.18 15.76 -10.85
C MET A 12 32.22 15.68 -12.04
N MET A 13 32.59 16.27 -13.19
CA MET A 13 31.78 16.21 -14.41
C MET A 13 31.68 14.78 -14.95
N ALA A 14 32.78 14.01 -14.92
CA ALA A 14 32.80 12.62 -15.37
C ALA A 14 31.91 11.71 -14.51
N VAL A 15 31.99 11.83 -13.18
CA VAL A 15 31.14 11.06 -12.25
C VAL A 15 29.67 11.42 -12.45
N ALA A 16 29.34 12.71 -12.61
CA ALA A 16 27.97 13.14 -12.84
C ALA A 16 27.41 12.65 -14.19
N ALA A 17 28.22 12.67 -15.25
CA ALA A 17 27.84 12.14 -16.55
C ALA A 17 27.54 10.63 -16.50
N VAL A 18 28.35 9.84 -15.78
CA VAL A 18 28.11 8.41 -15.57
C VAL A 18 26.78 8.20 -14.82
N GLY A 19 26.50 9.00 -13.79
CA GLY A 19 25.24 8.94 -13.05
C GLY A 19 24.00 9.18 -13.92
N VAL A 20 24.03 10.19 -14.79
CA VAL A 20 22.92 10.47 -15.73
C VAL A 20 22.73 9.34 -16.73
N VAL A 21 23.82 8.78 -17.26
CA VAL A 21 23.73 7.64 -18.19
C VAL A 21 23.15 6.40 -17.51
N MET A 22 23.57 6.13 -16.27
CA MET A 22 23.07 5.02 -15.44
C MET A 22 21.56 5.15 -15.16
N ASN A 23 21.14 6.27 -14.55
CA ASN A 23 19.72 6.49 -14.20
C ASN A 23 18.85 6.53 -15.47
N GLY A 24 19.35 7.15 -16.54
CA GLY A 24 18.68 7.15 -17.84
C GLY A 24 18.51 5.76 -18.42
N ALA A 25 19.53 4.89 -18.34
CA ALA A 25 19.47 3.52 -18.82
C ALA A 25 18.46 2.67 -18.02
N ILE A 26 18.45 2.80 -16.68
CA ILE A 26 17.49 2.09 -15.82
C ILE A 26 16.06 2.55 -16.12
N ALA A 27 15.82 3.86 -16.27
CA ALA A 27 14.52 4.40 -16.63
C ALA A 27 14.03 3.87 -17.98
N LEU A 28 14.93 3.75 -18.97
CA LEU A 28 14.62 3.24 -20.30
C LEU A 28 14.33 1.73 -20.30
N LEU A 29 15.03 0.96 -19.46
CA LEU A 29 14.77 -0.46 -19.25
C LEU A 29 13.43 -0.70 -18.55
N LEU A 30 13.13 0.08 -17.50
CA LEU A 30 11.84 0.03 -16.81
C LEU A 30 10.69 0.41 -17.74
N HIS A 31 10.84 1.48 -18.52
CA HIS A 31 9.84 1.89 -19.52
C HIS A 31 9.58 0.78 -20.57
N ARG A 32 10.56 -0.07 -20.86
CA ARG A 32 10.41 -1.19 -21.80
C ARG A 32 9.86 -2.47 -21.16
N SER A 33 9.88 -2.61 -19.84
CA SER A 33 9.54 -3.86 -19.14
C SER A 33 8.05 -4.11 -18.93
N GLY A 34 7.16 -3.12 -19.10
CA GLY A 34 5.71 -3.37 -19.01
C GLY A 34 4.90 -2.20 -18.45
N ARG A 35 3.60 -2.43 -18.30
CA ARG A 35 2.59 -1.44 -17.90
C ARG A 35 2.10 -1.59 -16.45
N ASP A 36 2.79 -2.39 -15.64
CA ASP A 36 2.41 -2.58 -14.24
C ASP A 36 2.57 -1.30 -13.42
N VAL A 37 1.66 -1.15 -12.46
CA VAL A 37 1.64 0.02 -11.55
C VAL A 37 2.95 0.11 -10.76
N ASN A 38 3.54 -1.05 -10.43
CA ASN A 38 4.82 -1.14 -9.74
C ASN A 38 5.98 -0.61 -10.60
N ILE A 39 5.99 -0.92 -11.91
CA ILE A 39 6.94 -0.37 -12.88
C ILE A 39 6.74 1.14 -13.05
N ARG A 40 5.50 1.62 -13.02
CA ARG A 40 5.19 3.06 -13.11
C ARG A 40 5.70 3.83 -11.89
N SER A 41 5.58 3.25 -10.69
CA SER A 41 6.13 3.81 -9.45
C SER A 41 7.65 3.90 -9.52
N ALA A 42 8.30 2.78 -9.89
CA ALA A 42 9.75 2.73 -10.10
C ALA A 42 10.22 3.74 -11.17
N LEU A 43 9.50 3.87 -12.28
CA LEU A 43 9.81 4.81 -13.34
C LEU A 43 9.71 6.28 -12.88
N LEU A 44 8.69 6.63 -12.10
CA LEU A 44 8.56 7.99 -11.54
C LEU A 44 9.69 8.31 -10.57
N HIS A 45 10.12 7.34 -9.77
CA HIS A 45 11.29 7.45 -8.89
C HIS A 45 12.58 7.69 -9.70
N GLU A 46 12.83 6.85 -10.71
CA GLU A 46 14.02 6.92 -11.56
C GLU A 46 14.10 8.24 -12.38
N ILE A 47 12.95 8.75 -12.83
CA ILE A 47 12.85 10.08 -13.46
C ILE A 47 13.22 11.17 -12.46
N GLY A 48 12.74 11.08 -11.21
CA GLY A 48 13.11 12.01 -10.14
C GLY A 48 14.62 12.06 -9.90
N ASP A 49 15.26 10.88 -9.86
CA ASP A 49 16.71 10.76 -9.71
C ASP A 49 17.49 11.28 -10.91
N THR A 50 16.96 11.09 -12.12
CA THR A 50 17.56 11.64 -13.35
C THR A 50 17.47 13.18 -13.38
N VAL A 51 16.34 13.75 -12.97
CA VAL A 51 16.16 15.21 -12.88
C VAL A 51 17.08 15.80 -11.80
N SER A 52 17.23 15.13 -10.66
CA SER A 52 18.11 15.59 -9.58
C SER A 52 19.58 15.60 -10.01
N THR A 53 20.07 14.56 -10.69
CA THR A 53 21.43 14.51 -11.24
C THR A 53 21.65 15.53 -12.36
N ALA A 54 20.66 15.74 -13.24
CA ALA A 54 20.73 16.80 -14.25
C ALA A 54 20.83 18.20 -13.63
N ALA A 55 20.09 18.44 -12.54
CA ALA A 55 20.15 19.70 -11.79
C ALA A 55 21.53 19.93 -11.17
N VAL A 56 22.19 18.90 -10.63
CA VAL A 56 23.59 18.97 -10.14
C VAL A 56 24.54 19.43 -11.23
N ILE A 57 24.45 18.83 -12.42
CA ILE A 57 25.33 19.16 -13.56
C ILE A 57 25.10 20.60 -14.01
N ALA A 58 23.84 21.00 -14.16
CA ALA A 58 23.49 22.37 -14.53
C ALA A 58 23.97 23.39 -13.48
N GLY A 59 23.85 23.05 -12.19
CA GLY A 59 24.38 23.85 -11.07
C GLY A 59 25.90 24.01 -11.12
N GLY A 60 26.62 22.91 -11.35
CA GLY A 60 28.09 22.92 -11.51
C GLY A 60 28.53 23.78 -12.69
N TRP A 61 27.83 23.68 -13.83
CA TRP A 61 28.11 24.53 -14.98
C TRP A 61 27.81 26.01 -14.72
N ALA A 62 26.70 26.32 -14.03
CA ALA A 62 26.35 27.68 -13.64
C ALA A 62 27.40 28.29 -12.69
N ILE A 63 27.95 27.52 -11.76
CA ILE A 63 29.04 27.96 -10.87
C ILE A 63 30.29 28.27 -11.68
N MET A 64 30.68 27.42 -12.64
CA MET A 64 31.82 27.66 -13.52
C MET A 64 31.64 28.93 -14.37
N ALA A 65 30.43 29.17 -14.89
CA ALA A 65 30.15 30.31 -15.76
C ALA A 65 30.01 31.63 -14.99
N THR A 66 29.44 31.62 -13.77
CA THR A 66 29.14 32.84 -13.01
C THR A 66 30.08 33.12 -11.84
N GLY A 67 30.88 32.15 -11.39
CA GLY A 67 31.75 32.27 -10.23
C GLY A 67 31.01 32.42 -8.88
N ARG A 68 29.69 32.20 -8.87
CA ARG A 68 28.83 32.41 -7.69
C ARG A 68 28.79 31.15 -6.82
N TYR A 69 29.68 31.09 -5.83
CA TYR A 69 29.80 29.94 -4.93
C TYR A 69 28.59 29.69 -4.01
N TRP A 70 27.65 30.63 -3.86
CA TRP A 70 26.42 30.40 -3.08
C TRP A 70 25.44 29.41 -3.75
N ILE A 71 25.60 29.18 -5.06
CA ILE A 71 24.76 28.26 -5.82
C ILE A 71 24.91 26.84 -5.27
N ASP A 72 26.13 26.42 -4.90
CA ASP A 72 26.43 25.07 -4.41
C ASP A 72 25.65 24.67 -3.13
N PRO A 73 25.64 25.47 -2.04
CA PRO A 73 24.84 25.15 -0.86
C PRO A 73 23.33 25.25 -1.12
N ALA A 74 22.87 26.17 -1.99
CA ALA A 74 21.44 26.25 -2.35
C ALA A 74 21.00 24.99 -3.13
N LEU A 75 21.79 24.54 -4.09
CA LEU A 75 21.52 23.35 -4.88
C LEU A 75 21.55 22.09 -4.00
N SER A 76 22.54 21.99 -3.13
CA SER A 76 22.66 20.89 -2.16
C SER A 76 21.45 20.81 -1.22
N PHE A 77 20.94 21.95 -0.74
CA PHE A 77 19.73 21.99 0.07
C PHE A 77 18.49 21.54 -0.73
N CYS A 78 18.32 22.02 -1.95
CA CYS A 78 17.22 21.61 -2.83
C CYS A 78 17.24 20.10 -3.11
N ILE A 79 18.40 19.53 -3.41
CA ILE A 79 18.55 18.09 -3.65
C ILE A 79 18.27 17.29 -2.39
N GLY A 80 18.81 17.72 -1.24
CA GLY A 80 18.53 17.08 0.04
C GLY A 80 17.04 17.07 0.37
N ALA A 81 16.34 18.19 0.15
CA ALA A 81 14.89 18.27 0.32
C ALA A 81 14.13 17.35 -0.64
N LEU A 82 14.57 17.26 -1.90
CA LEU A 82 13.97 16.37 -2.90
C LEU A 82 14.14 14.88 -2.54
N ILE A 83 15.33 14.47 -2.08
CA ILE A 83 15.60 13.10 -1.62
C ILE A 83 14.76 12.77 -0.37
N LEU A 84 14.68 13.70 0.59
CA LEU A 84 13.83 13.50 1.77
C LEU A 84 12.36 13.34 1.37
N TRP A 85 11.88 14.17 0.45
CA TRP A 85 10.50 14.10 -0.02
C TRP A 85 10.20 12.80 -0.80
N SER A 86 11.13 12.36 -1.67
CA SER A 86 10.95 11.11 -2.43
C SER A 86 10.99 9.88 -1.53
N GLY A 87 11.89 9.84 -0.53
CA GLY A 87 12.00 8.73 0.41
C GLY A 87 10.86 8.67 1.43
N PHE A 88 10.20 9.79 1.75
CA PHE A 88 9.14 9.83 2.76
C PHE A 88 7.97 8.89 2.44
N GLY A 89 7.59 8.77 1.17
CA GLY A 89 6.54 7.84 0.73
C GLY A 89 6.87 6.38 1.05
N ILE A 90 8.10 5.96 0.72
CA ILE A 90 8.61 4.59 0.94
C ILE A 90 8.69 4.27 2.43
N VAL A 91 9.16 5.22 3.25
CA VAL A 91 9.23 5.05 4.71
C VAL A 91 7.82 4.86 5.28
N ARG A 92 6.86 5.69 4.86
CA ARG A 92 5.47 5.58 5.31
C ARG A 92 4.85 4.24 4.89
N GLU A 93 5.11 3.77 3.68
CA GLU A 93 4.62 2.48 3.19
C GLU A 93 5.22 1.30 3.99
N THR A 94 6.53 1.31 4.20
CA THR A 94 7.23 0.31 5.02
C THR A 94 6.68 0.30 6.44
N LEU A 95 6.45 1.48 7.04
CA LEU A 95 5.83 1.58 8.36
C LEU A 95 4.41 1.02 8.37
N ASN A 96 3.61 1.24 7.33
CA ASN A 96 2.27 0.68 7.23
C ASN A 96 2.31 -0.86 7.19
N ILE A 97 3.27 -1.46 6.48
CA ILE A 97 3.46 -2.91 6.47
C ILE A 97 3.89 -3.41 7.85
N LEU A 98 4.89 -2.77 8.47
CA LEU A 98 5.41 -3.18 9.79
C LEU A 98 4.39 -3.03 10.93
N LEU A 99 3.46 -2.09 10.80
CA LEU A 99 2.38 -1.86 11.75
C LEU A 99 1.11 -2.65 11.40
N GLU A 100 1.18 -3.59 10.45
CA GLU A 100 0.04 -4.39 9.99
C GLU A 100 -1.17 -3.51 9.60
N GLY A 101 -0.89 -2.36 9.00
CA GLY A 101 -1.91 -1.44 8.51
C GLY A 101 -2.64 -1.98 7.29
N THR A 102 -3.85 -1.47 7.05
CA THR A 102 -4.66 -1.86 5.90
C THR A 102 -3.93 -1.53 4.58
N PRO A 103 -3.91 -2.45 3.60
CA PRO A 103 -3.29 -2.20 2.30
C PRO A 103 -3.92 -1.01 1.58
N GLN A 104 -3.11 -0.22 0.89
CA GLN A 104 -3.62 0.93 0.14
C GLN A 104 -4.53 0.46 -1.00
N GLY A 105 -5.74 1.02 -1.09
CA GLY A 105 -6.69 0.72 -2.16
C GLY A 105 -7.73 -0.35 -1.84
N ILE A 106 -7.60 -1.08 -0.73
CA ILE A 106 -8.65 -1.98 -0.25
C ILE A 106 -9.66 -1.18 0.57
N LYS A 107 -10.94 -1.26 0.18
CA LYS A 107 -12.06 -0.73 0.96
C LYS A 107 -12.73 -1.89 1.68
N LEU A 108 -12.74 -1.87 3.01
CA LEU A 108 -13.35 -2.93 3.81
C LEU A 108 -14.81 -3.17 3.42
N GLU A 109 -15.56 -2.11 3.10
CA GLU A 109 -16.96 -2.21 2.69
C GLU A 109 -17.13 -3.05 1.41
N ARG A 110 -16.17 -2.95 0.49
CA ARG A 110 -16.18 -3.73 -0.74
C ARG A 110 -15.85 -5.20 -0.46
N VAL A 111 -14.90 -5.46 0.44
CA VAL A 111 -14.56 -6.83 0.86
C VAL A 111 -15.77 -7.50 1.52
N VAL A 112 -16.45 -6.81 2.45
CA VAL A 112 -17.69 -7.29 3.07
C VAL A 112 -18.75 -7.58 2.01
N ALA A 113 -19.00 -6.65 1.08
CA ALA A 113 -19.98 -6.83 0.03
C ALA A 113 -19.67 -8.05 -0.87
N THR A 114 -18.40 -8.27 -1.22
CA THR A 114 -17.98 -9.43 -2.01
C THR A 114 -18.19 -10.75 -1.26
N ILE A 115 -17.85 -10.80 0.03
CA ILE A 115 -18.05 -12.00 0.86
C ILE A 115 -19.56 -12.27 1.06
N CYS A 116 -20.37 -11.25 1.35
CA CYS A 116 -21.82 -11.39 1.51
C CYS A 116 -22.55 -11.73 0.21
N ALA A 117 -21.90 -11.56 -0.95
CA ALA A 117 -22.44 -11.98 -2.25
C ALA A 117 -22.21 -13.47 -2.57
N VAL A 118 -21.62 -14.24 -1.63
CA VAL A 118 -21.49 -15.70 -1.75
C VAL A 118 -22.72 -16.37 -1.15
N ASP A 119 -23.33 -17.29 -1.90
CA ASP A 119 -24.53 -18.00 -1.45
C ASP A 119 -24.26 -18.79 -0.17
N GLY A 120 -25.10 -18.57 0.84
CA GLY A 120 -24.98 -19.20 2.16
C GLY A 120 -24.20 -18.39 3.20
N VAL A 121 -23.65 -17.24 2.83
CA VAL A 121 -23.16 -16.23 3.79
C VAL A 121 -24.32 -15.36 4.25
N ASN A 122 -24.57 -15.31 5.56
CA ASN A 122 -25.58 -14.45 6.15
C ASN A 122 -25.01 -13.07 6.52
N ASP A 123 -23.81 -13.06 7.11
CA ASP A 123 -23.16 -11.83 7.56
C ASP A 123 -21.65 -11.99 7.74
N VAL A 124 -20.91 -10.88 7.85
CA VAL A 124 -19.47 -10.85 8.09
C VAL A 124 -19.14 -9.86 9.20
N HIS A 125 -18.39 -10.33 10.20
CA HIS A 125 -17.98 -9.54 11.36
C HIS A 125 -16.49 -9.68 11.61
N ASP A 126 -15.97 -8.77 12.46
CA ASP A 126 -14.58 -8.77 12.89
C ASP A 126 -13.57 -8.82 11.73
N LEU A 127 -13.92 -8.19 10.60
CA LEU A 127 -13.10 -8.17 9.40
C LEU A 127 -11.85 -7.31 9.61
N HIS A 128 -10.70 -7.98 9.62
CA HIS A 128 -9.38 -7.38 9.69
C HIS A 128 -8.62 -7.69 8.41
N VAL A 129 -8.01 -6.68 7.80
CA VAL A 129 -7.17 -6.82 6.61
C VAL A 129 -5.88 -6.04 6.84
N TRP A 130 -4.75 -6.69 6.67
CA TRP A 130 -3.42 -6.11 6.86
C TRP A 130 -2.47 -6.48 5.73
N SER A 131 -1.47 -5.62 5.49
CA SER A 131 -0.42 -5.88 4.52
C SER A 131 0.64 -6.82 5.11
N ILE A 132 1.04 -7.85 4.36
CA ILE A 132 2.21 -8.69 4.69
C ILE A 132 3.44 -8.24 3.88
N GLY A 133 3.22 -7.77 2.65
CA GLY A 133 4.25 -7.22 1.77
C GLY A 133 3.70 -6.06 0.94
N SER A 134 4.48 -5.60 -0.03
CA SER A 134 4.11 -4.49 -0.92
C SER A 134 2.93 -4.82 -1.85
N GLU A 135 2.73 -6.10 -2.19
CA GLU A 135 1.65 -6.55 -3.07
C GLU A 135 0.83 -7.71 -2.46
N THR A 136 1.11 -8.09 -1.21
CA THR A 136 0.44 -9.21 -0.55
C THR A 136 -0.26 -8.75 0.72
N ALA A 137 -1.50 -9.20 0.87
CA ALA A 137 -2.36 -8.90 2.01
C ALA A 137 -2.84 -10.19 2.68
N ALA A 138 -3.11 -10.09 3.98
CA ALA A 138 -3.81 -11.10 4.73
C ALA A 138 -5.11 -10.57 5.33
N LEU A 139 -6.02 -11.51 5.61
CA LEU A 139 -7.34 -11.22 6.12
C LEU A 139 -7.71 -12.22 7.20
N SER A 140 -8.32 -11.71 8.27
CA SER A 140 -9.03 -12.50 9.28
C SER A 140 -10.45 -11.99 9.40
N CYS A 141 -11.44 -12.89 9.41
CA CYS A 141 -12.83 -12.50 9.64
C CYS A 141 -13.67 -13.65 10.20
N HIS A 142 -14.82 -13.27 10.74
CA HIS A 142 -15.87 -14.20 11.15
C HIS A 142 -17.01 -14.11 10.13
N ILE A 143 -17.45 -15.25 9.61
CA ILE A 143 -18.55 -15.34 8.65
C ILE A 143 -19.69 -16.09 9.29
N SER A 144 -20.84 -15.45 9.33
CA SER A 144 -22.06 -16.05 9.84
C SER A 144 -22.74 -16.89 8.76
N ILE A 145 -22.98 -18.17 9.03
CA ILE A 145 -23.63 -19.13 8.14
C ILE A 145 -24.76 -19.87 8.88
N ALA A 146 -25.63 -20.57 8.13
CA ALA A 146 -26.60 -21.47 8.74
C ALA A 146 -25.93 -22.71 9.34
N ASP A 147 -26.59 -23.39 10.28
CA ASP A 147 -26.12 -24.67 10.82
C ASP A 147 -26.24 -25.77 9.76
N ILE A 148 -25.16 -25.94 8.99
CA ILE A 148 -25.08 -26.82 7.82
C ILE A 148 -23.95 -27.83 7.97
N PRO A 149 -24.00 -28.96 7.24
CA PRO A 149 -22.93 -29.95 7.28
C PRO A 149 -21.58 -29.35 6.85
N PRO A 150 -20.46 -29.79 7.45
CA PRO A 150 -19.12 -29.26 7.14
C PRO A 150 -18.73 -29.33 5.65
N SER A 151 -19.25 -30.32 4.91
CA SER A 151 -19.01 -30.45 3.47
C SER A 151 -19.63 -29.33 2.65
N VAL A 152 -20.73 -28.73 3.13
CA VAL A 152 -21.39 -27.59 2.49
C VAL A 152 -20.69 -26.29 2.87
N SER A 153 -20.32 -26.11 4.14
CA SER A 153 -19.56 -24.92 4.58
C SER A 153 -18.17 -24.87 3.94
N GLU A 154 -17.52 -26.00 3.65
CA GLU A 154 -16.25 -26.04 2.92
C GLU A 154 -16.39 -25.48 1.49
N ARG A 155 -17.54 -25.67 0.84
CA ARG A 155 -17.80 -25.07 -0.49
C ARG A 155 -17.91 -23.55 -0.39
N ILE A 156 -18.64 -23.05 0.60
CA ILE A 156 -18.75 -21.61 0.88
C ILE A 156 -17.35 -21.02 1.14
N LEU A 157 -16.54 -21.67 1.98
CA LEU A 157 -15.19 -21.22 2.28
C LEU A 157 -14.32 -21.12 1.02
N ARG A 158 -14.42 -22.10 0.12
CA ARG A 158 -13.66 -22.13 -1.13
C ARG A 158 -14.08 -20.99 -2.05
N GLU A 159 -15.38 -20.76 -2.22
CA GLU A 159 -15.88 -19.68 -3.06
C GLU A 159 -15.51 -18.30 -2.49
N VAL A 160 -15.61 -18.10 -1.18
CA VAL A 160 -15.13 -16.88 -0.52
C VAL A 160 -13.64 -16.66 -0.77
N LYS A 161 -12.80 -17.69 -0.58
CA LYS A 161 -11.35 -17.59 -0.83
C LYS A 161 -11.03 -17.26 -2.29
N GLU A 162 -11.75 -17.86 -3.23
CA GLU A 162 -11.57 -17.62 -4.66
C GLU A 162 -11.91 -16.17 -5.02
N ARG A 163 -13.05 -15.66 -4.55
CA ARG A 163 -13.45 -14.24 -4.74
C ARG A 163 -12.43 -13.27 -4.13
N LEU A 164 -11.92 -13.57 -2.93
CA LEU A 164 -10.92 -12.75 -2.26
C LEU A 164 -9.58 -12.72 -3.01
N HIS A 165 -9.18 -13.85 -3.60
CA HIS A 165 -7.99 -13.94 -4.44
C HIS A 165 -8.17 -13.18 -5.76
N GLU A 166 -9.29 -13.38 -6.46
CA GLU A 166 -9.53 -12.79 -7.78
C GLU A 166 -9.74 -11.27 -7.73
N GLU A 167 -10.50 -10.76 -6.76
CA GLU A 167 -10.85 -9.33 -6.70
C GLU A 167 -9.86 -8.48 -5.91
N PHE A 168 -9.17 -9.07 -4.92
CA PHE A 168 -8.35 -8.32 -3.97
C PHE A 168 -6.92 -8.86 -3.82
N HIS A 169 -6.56 -9.96 -4.49
CA HIS A 169 -5.25 -10.62 -4.38
C HIS A 169 -4.87 -10.97 -2.93
N ILE A 170 -5.86 -11.41 -2.13
CA ILE A 170 -5.65 -11.84 -0.75
C ILE A 170 -5.50 -13.37 -0.70
N ASP A 171 -4.26 -13.85 -0.60
CA ASP A 171 -3.96 -15.29 -0.56
C ASP A 171 -4.03 -15.88 0.86
N HIS A 172 -3.65 -15.08 1.87
CA HIS A 172 -3.58 -15.53 3.25
C HIS A 172 -4.85 -15.15 4.01
N THR A 173 -5.77 -16.11 4.16
CA THR A 173 -7.06 -15.92 4.81
C THR A 173 -7.25 -16.86 6.00
N THR A 174 -7.67 -16.29 7.13
CA THR A 174 -8.16 -17.03 8.31
C THR A 174 -9.63 -16.69 8.49
N ILE A 175 -10.51 -17.65 8.23
CA ILE A 175 -11.96 -17.44 8.25
C ILE A 175 -12.56 -18.38 9.28
N GLN A 176 -13.24 -17.82 10.26
CA GLN A 176 -14.00 -18.57 11.24
C GLN A 176 -15.47 -18.55 10.86
N PHE A 177 -16.09 -19.72 10.74
CA PHE A 177 -17.53 -19.80 10.59
C PHE A 177 -18.22 -19.72 11.96
N GLU A 178 -19.23 -18.88 12.04
CA GLU A 178 -20.14 -18.79 13.17
C GLU A 178 -21.53 -19.20 12.69
N ASN A 179 -22.20 -20.05 13.46
CA ASN A 179 -23.57 -20.40 13.13
C ASN A 179 -24.47 -19.33 13.71
N VAL A 180 -25.36 -18.76 12.88
CA VAL A 180 -26.51 -18.02 13.41
C VAL A 180 -27.30 -19.03 14.21
N VAL A 181 -27.16 -19.01 15.54
CA VAL A 181 -28.10 -19.73 16.39
C VAL A 181 -29.46 -19.10 16.07
N CYS A 182 -30.31 -19.86 15.41
CA CYS A 182 -31.68 -19.44 15.14
C CYS A 182 -32.31 -19.16 16.50
N GLU A 183 -32.47 -17.88 16.84
CA GLU A 183 -33.02 -17.42 18.12
C GLU A 183 -34.55 -17.61 18.14
N VAL A 184 -35.01 -18.82 17.83
CA VAL A 184 -36.39 -19.29 17.99
C VAL A 184 -36.39 -20.71 18.53
N ALA A 185 -35.63 -20.96 19.59
CA ALA A 185 -35.92 -22.03 20.54
C ALA A 185 -35.17 -21.76 21.86
N HIS A 186 -35.94 -21.41 22.91
CA HIS A 186 -35.53 -21.19 24.31
C HIS A 186 -35.29 -19.73 24.72
N GLY A 187 -36.39 -18.96 24.68
CA GLY A 187 -36.82 -18.07 25.75
C GLY A 187 -35.76 -17.32 26.55
N CYS A 188 -35.52 -16.07 26.14
CA CYS A 188 -35.38 -14.98 27.10
C CYS A 188 -35.82 -13.66 26.44
N VAL A 189 -37.11 -13.54 26.15
CA VAL A 189 -37.71 -12.23 25.90
C VAL A 189 -37.82 -11.56 27.27
N ILE A 190 -37.01 -10.53 27.52
CA ILE A 190 -37.20 -9.65 28.67
C ILE A 190 -38.49 -8.85 28.41
N PRO A 191 -39.56 -9.02 29.19
CA PRO A 191 -40.76 -8.23 28.98
C PRO A 191 -40.52 -6.83 29.55
N VAL A 192 -40.54 -5.82 28.69
CA VAL A 192 -40.73 -4.43 29.11
C VAL A 192 -42.23 -4.26 29.37
N GLY A 193 -42.58 -3.99 30.64
CA GLY A 193 -43.96 -4.01 31.13
C GLY A 193 -44.85 -2.83 30.72
N GLY A 194 -46.14 -3.00 31.04
CA GLY A 194 -47.26 -2.05 30.86
C GLY A 194 -48.10 -2.40 29.63
N GLU A 195 -49.43 -2.51 29.63
CA GLU A 195 -50.50 -2.03 30.51
C GLU A 195 -51.79 -2.83 30.21
N GLU A 196 -52.63 -2.97 31.24
CA GLU A 196 -54.10 -2.97 31.23
C GLU A 196 -54.95 -3.95 30.38
N GLY A 197 -55.94 -4.57 31.06
CA GLY A 197 -57.32 -4.52 30.58
C GLY A 197 -58.14 -5.81 30.55
N HIS A 198 -59.23 -5.80 31.34
CA HIS A 198 -60.52 -6.51 31.13
C HIS A 198 -60.61 -8.00 31.50
N SER A 199 -61.21 -8.37 32.64
CA SER A 199 -62.66 -8.49 32.94
C SER A 199 -63.42 -9.49 32.04
N HIS A 200 -63.83 -10.63 32.60
CA HIS A 200 -65.22 -11.04 32.76
C HIS A 200 -65.31 -12.33 33.59
#